data_AF-A0A1I1LA90-F1
#
_entry.id   AF-A0A1I1LA90-F1
#
_cell.length_a   1.000
_cell.length_b   1.000
_cell.length_c   1.000
_cell.angle_alpha   90.00
_cell.angle_beta   90.00
_cell.angle_gamma   90.00
#
_symmetry.space_group_name_H-M   'P 1'
#
loop_
_entity.id
_entity.type
_entity.pdbx_description
1 polymer ?
#
loop_
_entity_poly.entity_id
_entity_poly.type
_entity_poly.pdbx_seq_one_letter_code
_entity_poly.pdbx_strand_id
1 'polypeptide(L)'
;METFPKTTNLKDNNNNLSIALLGNRFIPDQTLYEYLIEFLLVFVSAKNEDLNTGKMRFHRMDLGEDCSYWVDPRMGLRRFLFYEKTRKNSCIKFDEYAYKKHEEILLKRMKDIDDEKALKYLESIQDLLHGYAVVIKKRSWMAQALLPICPELIFNDAAPTENKRLKEVKWEENPITVDTKFDMTKHNFLARGGELYYLHLLQYLNENSEKREHLERLLSNMLSSHSSKISTMATFIQNSWEEDMGFTKKELAQELKLAYIPEEAYKSCEEHAVDELINYLSAEIHPITRIDILAKGVMFQVMRMMTSAVAQYLSIEKKPWIIDMRGNNADTVKKIANKGYKAIEADFLTAINMEADEREIDKSQLFKVTRDAKKASFDIFKAKGKEMQCIIPIKGSFERMTLSEDIIRFLVLALVAPGEKMTVTTFLKKLYDNYNIVIGPEEYKKSISSQDLTESLANSFSDNMVAFQQFLKNTGFLRELSDATSIVVNPYHNTLED
;
A
#
# COMPACT_ATOMS: atom_id res chain seq x y z
N MET A 1 21.73 -11.73 9.14
CA MET A 1 20.32 -11.79 8.70
C MET A 1 20.31 -12.04 7.21
N GLU A 2 19.67 -13.11 6.75
CA GLU A 2 19.44 -13.33 5.33
C GLU A 2 18.29 -12.42 4.85
N THR A 3 18.39 -11.92 3.62
CA THR A 3 17.42 -10.98 3.05
C THR A 3 16.90 -11.47 1.73
N PHE A 4 15.68 -11.05 1.40
CA PHE A 4 15.13 -11.14 0.07
C PHE A 4 14.93 -9.73 -0.50
N PRO A 5 15.57 -9.39 -1.63
CA PRO A 5 16.52 -10.21 -2.42
C PRO A 5 17.88 -10.42 -1.73
N LYS A 6 18.61 -11.49 -2.10
CA LYS A 6 19.87 -11.91 -1.46
C LYS A 6 21.06 -10.97 -1.69
N THR A 7 20.96 -10.07 -2.68
CA THR A 7 22.03 -9.16 -3.10
C THR A 7 22.12 -7.86 -2.27
N THR A 8 21.27 -7.70 -1.25
CA THR A 8 21.16 -6.43 -0.53
C THR A 8 22.33 -6.18 0.42
N ASN A 9 23.10 -5.10 0.18
CA ASN A 9 24.18 -4.67 1.05
C ASN A 9 23.63 -4.00 2.33
N LEU A 10 23.74 -4.70 3.47
CA LEU A 10 23.19 -4.26 4.77
C LEU A 10 23.98 -3.14 5.47
N LYS A 11 25.12 -2.71 4.91
CA LYS A 11 26.10 -1.84 5.60
C LYS A 11 25.58 -0.47 6.06
N ASP A 12 24.50 0.05 5.48
CA ASP A 12 23.99 1.41 5.76
C ASP A 12 22.87 1.48 6.83
N ASN A 13 22.41 0.35 7.39
CA ASN A 13 21.20 0.30 8.24
C ASN A 13 21.43 -0.01 9.74
N ASN A 14 22.67 0.09 10.23
CA ASN A 14 23.09 -0.44 11.54
C ASN A 14 22.35 0.12 12.78
N ASN A 15 21.66 1.26 12.69
CA ASN A 15 21.10 1.92 13.88
C ASN A 15 19.56 1.88 14.02
N ASN A 16 18.84 1.21 13.12
CA ASN A 16 17.38 1.09 13.23
C ASN A 16 16.96 -0.36 13.51
N LEU A 17 16.57 -0.65 14.76
CA LEU A 17 16.19 -2.00 15.19
C LEU A 17 14.96 -2.53 14.45
N SER A 18 14.00 -1.65 14.12
CA SER A 18 12.81 -2.06 13.36
C SER A 18 13.14 -2.63 11.97
N ILE A 19 14.29 -2.24 11.41
CA ILE A 19 14.71 -2.71 10.09
C ILE A 19 15.17 -4.17 10.12
N ALA A 20 15.80 -4.63 11.22
CA ALA A 20 16.09 -6.05 11.37
C ALA A 20 14.81 -6.88 11.46
N LEU A 21 13.82 -6.36 12.18
CA LEU A 21 12.57 -7.08 12.38
C LEU A 21 11.73 -7.14 11.10
N LEU A 22 11.65 -6.03 10.35
CA LEU A 22 10.63 -5.87 9.30
C LEU A 22 11.19 -5.63 7.88
N GLY A 23 12.50 -5.47 7.71
CA GLY A 23 13.10 -5.04 6.44
C GLY A 23 13.18 -3.52 6.34
N ASN A 24 13.23 -2.96 5.13
CA ASN A 24 13.44 -1.50 4.99
C ASN A 24 12.44 -0.63 5.77
N ARG A 25 12.83 0.63 6.00
CA ARG A 25 12.19 1.55 6.93
C ARG A 25 10.72 1.87 6.62
N PHE A 26 9.79 1.59 7.52
CA PHE A 26 8.45 2.21 7.48
C PHE A 26 8.46 3.64 8.06
N ILE A 27 7.66 4.54 7.47
CA ILE A 27 7.53 5.94 7.91
C ILE A 27 6.08 6.26 8.30
N PRO A 28 5.83 6.90 9.47
CA PRO A 28 4.46 7.22 9.91
C PRO A 28 3.65 8.11 8.97
N ASP A 29 4.31 9.01 8.24
CA ASP A 29 3.68 10.00 7.37
C ASP A 29 3.30 9.46 5.98
N GLN A 30 3.61 8.19 5.67
CA GLN A 30 3.18 7.52 4.45
C GLN A 30 1.70 7.16 4.56
N THR A 31 0.86 7.66 3.66
CA THR A 31 -0.60 7.45 3.58
C THR A 31 -0.94 6.08 2.98
N LEU A 32 -2.18 5.59 3.19
CA LEU A 32 -2.63 4.31 2.63
C LEU A 32 -2.45 4.22 1.11
N TYR A 33 -2.75 5.31 0.39
CA TYR A 33 -2.55 5.36 -1.06
C TYR A 33 -1.07 5.36 -1.46
N GLU A 34 -0.18 5.99 -0.69
CA GLU A 34 1.27 5.95 -0.98
C GLU A 34 1.84 4.53 -0.88
N TYR A 35 1.33 3.66 0.01
CA TYR A 35 1.69 2.23 0.01
C TYR A 35 1.26 1.53 -1.29
N LEU A 36 0.03 1.76 -1.73
CA LEU A 36 -0.48 1.18 -2.97
C LEU A 36 0.26 1.71 -4.21
N ILE A 37 0.49 3.01 -4.28
CA ILE A 37 1.19 3.67 -5.38
C ILE A 37 2.62 3.14 -5.48
N GLU A 38 3.31 2.97 -4.36
CA GLU A 38 4.67 2.43 -4.34
C GLU A 38 4.73 0.97 -4.78
N PHE A 39 3.80 0.12 -4.32
CA PHE A 39 3.66 -1.25 -4.82
C PHE A 39 3.46 -1.28 -6.34
N LEU A 40 2.52 -0.47 -6.84
CA LEU A 40 2.20 -0.43 -8.27
C LEU A 40 3.31 0.24 -9.08
N LEU A 41 4.05 1.19 -8.52
CA LEU A 41 5.18 1.86 -9.18
C LEU A 41 6.24 0.84 -9.59
N VAL A 42 6.62 -0.08 -8.68
CA VAL A 42 7.55 -1.17 -9.02
C VAL A 42 6.97 -2.06 -10.10
N PHE A 43 5.69 -2.43 -9.99
CA PHE A 43 5.00 -3.29 -10.96
C PHE A 43 4.97 -2.69 -12.38
N VAL A 44 4.54 -1.43 -12.52
CA VAL A 44 4.39 -0.78 -13.84
C VAL A 44 5.73 -0.40 -14.49
N SER A 45 6.78 -0.22 -13.68
CA SER A 45 8.10 0.20 -14.16
C SER A 45 8.82 -0.88 -14.96
N ALA A 46 9.71 -0.46 -15.86
CA ALA A 46 10.61 -1.39 -16.54
C ALA A 46 11.61 -1.98 -15.55
N LYS A 47 12.06 -3.21 -15.79
CA LYS A 47 13.06 -3.92 -14.97
C LYS A 47 14.44 -3.94 -15.63
N ASN A 48 14.59 -3.19 -16.72
CA ASN A 48 15.83 -3.06 -17.48
C ASN A 48 16.01 -1.62 -17.99
N GLU A 49 17.25 -1.25 -18.29
CA GLU A 49 17.66 0.05 -18.80
C GLU A 49 17.08 0.40 -20.18
N ASP A 50 16.59 -0.59 -20.93
CA ASP A 50 15.88 -0.39 -22.21
C ASP A 50 14.52 0.30 -22.06
N LEU A 51 14.08 0.54 -20.81
CA LEU A 51 12.82 1.17 -20.42
C LEU A 51 11.55 0.44 -20.91
N ASN A 52 11.66 -0.83 -21.31
CA ASN A 52 10.56 -1.61 -21.88
C ASN A 52 10.45 -3.01 -21.27
N THR A 53 11.57 -3.70 -21.15
CA THR A 53 11.61 -5.07 -20.61
C THR A 53 11.11 -5.09 -19.17
N GLY A 54 10.17 -5.99 -18.89
CA GLY A 54 9.61 -6.18 -17.55
C GLY A 54 8.60 -5.12 -17.07
N LYS A 55 8.16 -4.20 -17.95
CA LYS A 55 7.00 -3.33 -17.64
C LYS A 55 5.75 -4.16 -17.36
N MET A 56 4.98 -3.76 -16.35
CA MET A 56 3.73 -4.43 -15.94
C MET A 56 3.95 -5.91 -15.60
N ARG A 57 5.13 -6.25 -15.07
CA ARG A 57 5.51 -7.60 -14.67
C ARG A 57 6.22 -7.60 -13.34
N PHE A 58 6.14 -8.73 -12.65
CA PHE A 58 6.99 -9.00 -11.51
C PHE A 58 8.44 -9.24 -11.97
N HIS A 59 9.40 -8.97 -11.08
CA HIS A 59 10.78 -9.37 -11.34
C HIS A 59 10.86 -10.90 -11.49
N ARG A 60 11.81 -11.36 -12.31
CA ARG A 60 12.22 -12.77 -12.34
C ARG A 60 13.55 -12.82 -11.62
N MET A 61 13.59 -13.46 -10.45
CA MET A 61 14.82 -13.51 -9.67
C MET A 61 15.65 -14.69 -10.17
N ASP A 62 16.51 -14.43 -11.15
CA ASP A 62 17.63 -15.32 -11.46
C ASP A 62 18.77 -14.99 -10.48
N LEU A 63 19.44 -16.02 -9.95
CA LEU A 63 20.42 -15.89 -8.85
C LEU A 63 21.53 -14.87 -9.17
N GLY A 64 21.56 -13.73 -8.47
CA GLY A 64 22.77 -12.89 -8.33
C GLY A 64 22.72 -11.44 -8.82
N GLU A 65 21.59 -10.93 -9.35
CA GLU A 65 21.52 -9.56 -9.85
C GLU A 65 20.95 -8.55 -8.83
N ASP A 66 21.49 -7.33 -8.85
CA ASP A 66 20.91 -6.18 -8.15
C ASP A 66 19.52 -5.90 -8.75
N CYS A 67 18.48 -5.92 -7.91
CA CYS A 67 17.12 -5.72 -8.38
C CYS A 67 16.82 -4.24 -8.52
N SER A 68 16.78 -3.76 -9.75
CA SER A 68 16.49 -2.38 -10.09
C SER A 68 15.23 -2.28 -10.96
N TYR A 69 14.58 -1.11 -10.89
CA TYR A 69 13.49 -0.75 -11.76
C TYR A 69 13.64 0.70 -12.24
N TRP A 70 13.18 0.98 -13.46
CA TRP A 70 13.32 2.28 -14.10
C TRP A 70 11.99 3.02 -14.12
N VAL A 71 11.96 4.14 -13.39
CA VAL A 71 10.79 5.01 -13.29
C VAL A 71 10.85 6.14 -14.30
N ASP A 72 9.68 6.54 -14.80
CA ASP A 72 9.48 7.79 -15.52
C ASP A 72 8.92 8.83 -14.52
N PRO A 73 9.69 9.88 -14.17
CA PRO A 73 9.25 10.93 -13.25
C PRO A 73 7.98 11.69 -13.65
N ARG A 74 7.72 11.77 -14.96
CA ARG A 74 6.60 12.53 -15.56
C ARG A 74 6.44 13.94 -14.99
N MET A 75 7.56 14.66 -14.90
CA MET A 75 7.59 15.98 -14.25
C MET A 75 6.73 17.03 -14.96
N GLY A 76 6.56 16.95 -16.28
CA GLY A 76 5.65 17.79 -17.06
C GLY A 76 4.20 17.62 -16.59
N LEU A 77 3.68 16.39 -16.61
CA LEU A 77 2.33 16.06 -16.15
C LEU A 77 2.15 16.43 -14.68
N ARG A 78 3.09 16.07 -13.81
CA ARG A 78 3.03 16.42 -12.38
C ARG A 78 2.93 17.94 -12.16
N ARG A 79 3.75 18.71 -12.87
CA ARG A 79 3.77 20.18 -12.81
C ARG A 79 2.45 20.75 -13.31
N PHE A 80 1.96 20.28 -14.46
CA PHE A 80 0.67 20.67 -15.01
C PHE A 80 -0.46 20.47 -14.00
N LEU A 81 -0.49 19.35 -13.29
CA LEU A 81 -1.60 19.02 -12.37
C LEU A 81 -1.60 19.75 -11.03
N PHE A 82 -0.41 20.00 -10.48
CA PHE A 82 -0.28 20.39 -9.07
C PHE A 82 0.36 21.74 -8.85
N TYR A 83 1.10 22.28 -9.82
CA TYR A 83 1.90 23.47 -9.60
C TYR A 83 1.02 24.62 -9.12
N GLU A 84 0.04 25.06 -9.91
CA GLU A 84 -0.84 26.20 -9.59
C GLU A 84 -1.67 25.98 -8.32
N LYS A 85 -2.15 24.75 -8.11
CA LYS A 85 -3.04 24.38 -7.00
C LYS A 85 -2.34 24.19 -5.65
N THR A 86 -1.03 24.44 -5.58
CA THR A 86 -0.21 24.24 -4.36
C THR A 86 0.49 25.53 -3.90
N ARG A 87 0.70 25.65 -2.58
CA ARG A 87 1.52 26.72 -1.99
C ARG A 87 2.94 26.69 -2.54
N LYS A 88 3.50 27.85 -2.88
CA LYS A 88 4.78 28.01 -3.59
C LYS A 88 6.02 27.98 -2.70
N ASN A 89 5.91 27.46 -1.47
CA ASN A 89 6.94 27.58 -0.44
C ASN A 89 8.13 26.62 -0.64
N SER A 90 8.24 25.97 -1.80
CA SER A 90 9.31 25.00 -2.13
C SER A 90 9.58 24.95 -3.65
N CYS A 91 9.31 26.04 -4.36
CA CYS A 91 9.45 26.13 -5.82
C CYS A 91 10.61 27.04 -6.19
N ILE A 92 11.27 26.76 -7.29
CA ILE A 92 12.21 27.71 -7.91
C ILE A 92 11.51 28.50 -9.02
N LYS A 93 12.01 29.67 -9.39
CA LYS A 93 11.44 30.48 -10.48
C LYS A 93 11.28 29.73 -11.80
N PHE A 94 12.21 28.82 -12.10
CA PHE A 94 12.18 28.00 -13.31
C PHE A 94 11.06 26.95 -13.29
N ASP A 95 10.48 26.65 -12.12
CA ASP A 95 9.29 25.82 -12.05
C ASP A 95 8.08 26.52 -12.67
N GLU A 96 7.95 27.83 -12.40
CA GLU A 96 6.92 28.69 -12.98
C GLU A 96 7.10 28.88 -14.48
N TYR A 97 8.34 29.09 -14.93
CA TYR A 97 8.62 29.29 -16.35
C TYR A 97 8.26 28.05 -17.16
N ALA A 98 8.68 26.87 -16.70
CA ALA A 98 8.31 25.62 -17.33
C ALA A 98 6.81 25.32 -17.23
N TYR A 99 6.12 25.70 -16.15
CA TYR A 99 4.67 25.57 -16.06
C TYR A 99 3.96 26.39 -17.16
N LYS A 100 4.24 27.70 -17.23
CA LYS A 100 3.65 28.59 -18.25
C LYS A 100 4.01 28.14 -19.66
N LYS A 101 5.26 27.72 -19.88
CA LYS A 101 5.71 27.19 -21.17
C LYS A 101 4.94 25.93 -21.56
N HIS A 102 4.67 25.04 -20.60
CA HIS A 102 3.89 23.83 -20.84
C HIS A 102 2.44 24.15 -21.23
N GLU A 103 1.81 25.13 -20.58
CA GLU A 103 0.48 25.60 -20.98
C GLU A 103 0.47 26.15 -22.42
N GLU A 104 1.46 26.99 -22.78
CA GLU A 104 1.60 27.49 -24.15
C GLU A 104 1.73 26.36 -25.17
N ILE A 105 2.49 25.32 -24.85
CA ILE A 105 2.68 24.14 -25.72
C ILE A 105 1.36 23.40 -25.92
N LEU A 106 0.61 23.19 -24.84
CA LEU A 106 -0.68 22.48 -24.90
C LEU A 106 -1.71 23.27 -25.71
N LEU A 107 -1.80 24.59 -25.50
CA LEU A 107 -2.68 25.47 -26.28
C LEU A 107 -2.35 25.44 -27.77
N LYS A 108 -1.06 25.52 -28.14
CA LYS A 108 -0.63 25.43 -29.55
C LYS A 108 -0.97 24.10 -30.22
N ARG A 109 -1.09 23.02 -29.44
CA ARG A 109 -1.43 21.68 -29.94
C ARG A 109 -2.94 21.49 -30.11
N MET A 110 -3.77 22.31 -29.47
CA MET A 110 -5.23 22.36 -29.66
C MET A 110 -5.59 23.12 -30.95
N LYS A 111 -5.19 22.56 -32.10
CA LYS A 111 -5.48 23.14 -33.42
C LYS A 111 -6.98 23.23 -33.67
N ASP A 112 -7.37 24.25 -34.43
CA ASP A 112 -8.75 24.47 -34.89
C ASP A 112 -9.77 24.72 -33.75
N ILE A 113 -9.28 25.11 -32.57
CA ILE A 113 -10.09 25.55 -31.42
C ILE A 113 -9.75 27.01 -31.16
N ASP A 114 -10.76 27.85 -30.93
CA ASP A 114 -10.54 29.25 -30.56
C ASP A 114 -9.81 29.36 -29.22
N ASP A 115 -8.95 30.38 -29.06
CA ASP A 115 -8.05 30.51 -27.90
C ASP A 115 -8.79 30.49 -26.56
N GLU A 116 -9.96 31.15 -26.48
CA GLU A 116 -10.76 31.21 -25.25
C GLU A 116 -11.30 29.82 -24.87
N LYS A 117 -11.76 29.06 -25.85
CA LYS A 117 -12.27 27.70 -25.66
C LYS A 117 -11.15 26.70 -25.40
N ALA A 118 -9.98 26.85 -26.05
CA ALA A 118 -8.81 26.03 -25.81
C ALA A 118 -8.33 26.17 -24.35
N LEU A 119 -8.30 27.41 -23.82
CA LEU A 119 -7.99 27.68 -22.42
C LEU A 119 -8.99 27.00 -21.48
N LYS A 120 -10.30 27.15 -21.72
CA LYS A 120 -11.33 26.48 -20.91
C LYS A 120 -11.21 24.96 -20.94
N TYR A 121 -10.85 24.37 -22.08
CA TYR A 121 -10.59 22.93 -22.17
C TYR A 121 -9.35 22.50 -21.41
N LEU A 122 -8.28 23.29 -21.47
CA LEU A 122 -7.06 23.03 -20.71
C LEU A 122 -7.33 23.05 -19.20
N GLU A 123 -8.04 24.07 -18.70
CA GLU A 123 -8.49 24.17 -17.31
C GLU A 123 -9.38 22.98 -16.93
N SER A 124 -10.33 22.61 -17.79
CA SER A 124 -11.23 21.46 -17.55
C SER A 124 -10.47 20.13 -17.46
N ILE A 125 -9.44 19.94 -18.29
CA ILE A 125 -8.58 18.75 -18.24
C ILE A 125 -7.77 18.74 -16.94
N GLN A 126 -7.20 19.88 -16.55
CA GLN A 126 -6.46 20.02 -15.31
C GLN A 126 -7.35 19.74 -14.09
N ASP A 127 -8.59 20.25 -14.08
CA ASP A 127 -9.58 20.00 -13.03
C ASP A 127 -10.01 18.53 -12.97
N LEU A 128 -10.32 17.93 -14.11
CA LEU A 128 -10.69 16.52 -14.20
C LEU A 128 -9.59 15.61 -13.62
N LEU A 129 -8.34 15.80 -14.07
CA LEU A 129 -7.23 14.98 -13.62
C LEU A 129 -6.87 15.25 -12.15
N HIS A 130 -6.92 16.52 -11.72
CA HIS A 130 -6.72 16.87 -10.31
C HIS A 130 -7.83 16.31 -9.40
N GLY A 131 -9.03 16.03 -9.93
CA GLY A 131 -10.10 15.33 -9.22
C GLY A 131 -9.70 13.93 -8.71
N TYR A 132 -8.64 13.33 -9.27
CA TYR A 132 -8.06 12.06 -8.80
C TYR A 132 -6.99 12.23 -7.72
N ALA A 133 -6.68 13.44 -7.27
CA ALA A 133 -5.64 13.67 -6.26
C ALA A 133 -6.05 13.14 -4.87
N VAL A 134 -5.18 12.32 -4.27
CA VAL A 134 -5.42 11.67 -2.96
C VAL A 134 -4.44 12.07 -1.87
N VAL A 135 -3.26 12.57 -2.26
CA VAL A 135 -2.27 13.10 -1.31
C VAL A 135 -2.01 14.56 -1.66
N ILE A 136 -2.69 15.47 -0.96
CA ILE A 136 -2.63 16.92 -1.24
C ILE A 136 -2.12 17.69 -0.01
N LYS A 137 -2.70 17.42 1.16
CA LYS A 137 -2.47 18.24 2.37
C LYS A 137 -1.01 18.19 2.81
N LYS A 138 -0.41 19.37 3.01
CA LYS A 138 0.99 19.56 3.49
C LYS A 138 2.08 19.04 2.56
N ARG A 139 1.75 18.63 1.33
CA ARG A 139 2.75 18.26 0.31
C ARG A 139 3.02 19.43 -0.62
N SER A 140 4.26 19.57 -1.06
CA SER A 140 4.60 20.43 -2.20
C SER A 140 4.04 19.83 -3.49
N TRP A 141 3.96 20.60 -4.57
CA TRP A 141 3.43 20.11 -5.85
C TRP A 141 4.19 18.87 -6.39
N MET A 142 5.46 18.73 -6.02
CA MET A 142 6.31 17.59 -6.37
C MET A 142 5.93 16.32 -5.62
N ALA A 143 5.38 16.45 -4.41
CA ALA A 143 5.10 15.34 -3.49
C ALA A 143 3.61 15.00 -3.37
N GLN A 144 2.77 15.50 -4.29
CA GLN A 144 1.38 15.11 -4.39
C GLN A 144 1.23 13.84 -5.24
N ALA A 145 0.14 13.12 -5.01
CA ALA A 145 -0.13 11.85 -5.67
C ALA A 145 -1.60 11.70 -6.09
N LEU A 146 -1.82 10.93 -7.15
CA LEU A 146 -3.13 10.64 -7.74
C LEU A 146 -3.56 9.21 -7.42
N LEU A 147 -4.86 8.92 -7.55
CA LEU A 147 -5.35 7.55 -7.61
C LEU A 147 -4.67 6.80 -8.77
N PRO A 148 -4.09 5.61 -8.52
CA PRO A 148 -3.43 4.81 -9.55
C PRO A 148 -4.44 4.11 -10.48
N ILE A 149 -5.24 4.88 -11.22
CA ILE A 149 -6.24 4.35 -12.19
C ILE A 149 -5.64 3.97 -13.54
N CYS A 150 -4.45 4.47 -13.87
CA CYS A 150 -3.67 4.05 -15.03
C CYS A 150 -2.16 4.28 -14.78
N PRO A 151 -1.26 3.65 -15.58
CA PRO A 151 0.17 3.72 -15.36
C PRO A 151 0.76 5.14 -15.36
N GLU A 152 0.17 6.06 -16.14
CA GLU A 152 0.64 7.44 -16.25
C GLU A 152 0.40 8.27 -14.98
N LEU A 153 -0.58 7.89 -14.15
CA LEU A 153 -0.89 8.59 -12.90
C LEU A 153 -0.14 8.02 -11.68
N ILE A 154 0.68 6.99 -11.91
CA ILE A 154 1.54 6.39 -10.88
C ILE A 154 2.88 7.12 -10.88
N PHE A 155 3.05 7.93 -9.84
CA PHE A 155 4.17 8.84 -9.68
C PHE A 155 5.17 8.31 -8.66
N ASN A 156 6.47 8.41 -8.97
CA ASN A 156 7.54 8.24 -7.99
C ASN A 156 7.64 9.44 -7.04
N ASP A 157 8.43 9.31 -5.97
CA ASP A 157 8.70 10.43 -5.07
C ASP A 157 9.61 11.46 -5.75
N ALA A 158 9.36 12.74 -5.48
CA ALA A 158 10.18 13.84 -5.97
C ALA A 158 10.40 14.86 -4.84
N ALA A 159 11.62 14.87 -4.30
CA ALA A 159 11.91 15.66 -3.12
C ALA A 159 12.00 17.18 -3.42
N PRO A 160 11.40 18.03 -2.57
CA PRO A 160 11.57 19.47 -2.64
C PRO A 160 13.00 19.85 -2.23
N THR A 161 13.89 19.93 -3.22
CA THR A 161 15.32 20.22 -3.03
C THR A 161 15.67 21.61 -3.53
N GLU A 162 14.91 22.62 -3.08
CA GLU A 162 14.95 24.00 -3.59
C GLU A 162 16.38 24.56 -3.66
N ASN A 163 17.12 24.55 -2.55
CA ASN A 163 18.49 25.08 -2.49
C ASN A 163 19.47 24.39 -3.47
N LYS A 164 19.27 23.09 -3.71
CA LYS A 164 20.09 22.32 -4.67
C LYS A 164 19.68 22.69 -6.10
N ARG A 165 18.37 22.68 -6.37
CA ARG A 165 17.81 23.00 -7.69
C ARG A 165 18.09 24.44 -8.11
N LEU A 166 18.08 25.41 -7.20
CA LEU A 166 18.47 26.80 -7.49
C LEU A 166 19.89 26.92 -8.06
N LYS A 167 20.80 26.01 -7.68
CA LYS A 167 22.18 25.99 -8.14
C LYS A 167 22.37 25.16 -9.41
N GLU A 168 21.60 24.08 -9.57
CA GLU A 168 21.81 23.07 -10.61
C GLU A 168 20.91 23.23 -11.84
N VAL A 169 19.77 23.92 -11.71
CA VAL A 169 18.85 24.16 -12.84
C VAL A 169 19.35 25.32 -13.69
N LYS A 170 19.61 25.01 -14.96
CA LYS A 170 20.16 25.91 -15.98
C LYS A 170 19.16 26.05 -17.13
N TRP A 171 18.07 26.78 -16.92
CA TRP A 171 16.97 26.87 -17.88
C TRP A 171 17.40 27.31 -19.29
N GLU A 172 18.21 28.37 -19.42
CA GLU A 172 18.61 28.93 -20.72
C GLU A 172 19.64 28.05 -21.46
N GLU A 173 20.59 27.46 -20.72
CA GLU A 173 21.69 26.66 -21.32
C GLU A 173 21.31 25.20 -21.53
N ASN A 174 20.52 24.64 -20.61
CA ASN A 174 20.18 23.22 -20.58
C ASN A 174 18.80 23.00 -19.90
N PRO A 175 17.69 23.26 -20.62
CA PRO A 175 16.34 23.23 -20.07
C PRO A 175 15.96 21.91 -19.38
N ILE A 176 16.52 20.77 -19.82
CA ILE A 176 16.23 19.44 -19.23
C ILE A 176 16.59 19.34 -17.74
N THR A 177 17.48 20.22 -17.26
CA THR A 177 17.85 20.30 -15.85
C THR A 177 16.67 20.66 -14.94
N VAL A 178 15.63 21.31 -15.47
CA VAL A 178 14.41 21.60 -14.69
C VAL A 178 13.69 20.32 -14.25
N ASP A 179 13.81 19.23 -15.03
CA ASP A 179 13.15 17.93 -14.83
C ASP A 179 14.09 16.84 -14.28
N THR A 180 15.40 16.99 -14.44
CA THR A 180 16.40 15.97 -14.04
C THR A 180 17.12 16.28 -12.72
N LYS A 181 16.96 17.48 -12.16
CA LYS A 181 17.63 17.88 -10.90
C LYS A 181 16.78 17.72 -9.64
N PHE A 182 15.69 16.96 -9.73
CA PHE A 182 14.99 16.49 -8.55
C PHE A 182 15.77 15.36 -7.87
N ASP A 183 15.54 15.17 -6.58
CA ASP A 183 16.07 14.02 -5.86
C ASP A 183 14.94 13.03 -5.63
N MET A 184 14.97 11.92 -6.35
CA MET A 184 13.95 10.87 -6.27
C MET A 184 14.33 9.73 -5.32
N THR A 185 15.52 9.81 -4.71
CA THR A 185 16.09 8.74 -3.87
C THR A 185 15.91 8.99 -2.38
N LYS A 186 15.40 10.17 -1.98
CA LYS A 186 15.22 10.50 -0.56
C LYS A 186 14.15 9.64 0.12
N HIS A 187 13.22 9.06 -0.64
CA HIS A 187 12.12 8.25 -0.11
C HIS A 187 11.41 8.97 1.06
N ASN A 188 11.12 10.26 0.88
CA ASN A 188 10.52 11.10 1.93
C ASN A 188 9.11 10.61 2.25
N PHE A 189 8.37 10.20 1.21
CA PHE A 189 6.96 9.80 1.32
C PHE A 189 6.68 8.43 0.70
N LEU A 190 7.32 8.09 -0.42
CA LEU A 190 7.41 6.70 -0.88
C LEU A 190 8.57 6.03 -0.15
N ALA A 191 8.26 5.64 1.08
CA ALA A 191 9.21 5.22 2.10
C ALA A 191 9.52 3.71 2.05
N ARG A 192 9.35 3.05 0.91
CA ARG A 192 9.55 1.61 0.66
C ARG A 192 8.50 0.68 1.27
N GLY A 193 7.52 1.17 2.03
CA GLY A 193 6.46 0.34 2.62
C GLY A 193 5.65 -0.48 1.60
N GLY A 194 5.34 0.09 0.43
CA GLY A 194 4.70 -0.63 -0.68
C GLY A 194 5.64 -1.58 -1.42
N GLU A 195 6.95 -1.28 -1.46
CA GLU A 195 7.96 -2.20 -2.00
C GLU A 195 8.10 -3.45 -1.12
N LEU A 196 7.93 -3.34 0.20
CA LEU A 196 7.92 -4.50 1.09
C LEU A 196 6.76 -5.44 0.78
N TYR A 197 5.57 -4.89 0.51
CA TYR A 197 4.43 -5.70 0.06
C TYR A 197 4.69 -6.33 -1.32
N TYR A 198 5.29 -5.58 -2.25
CA TYR A 198 5.73 -6.12 -3.54
C TYR A 198 6.66 -7.32 -3.37
N LEU A 199 7.69 -7.19 -2.52
CA LEU A 199 8.68 -8.22 -2.24
C LEU A 199 8.05 -9.44 -1.57
N HIS A 200 7.12 -9.23 -0.65
CA HIS A 200 6.38 -10.31 0.01
C HIS A 200 5.59 -11.17 -0.98
N LEU A 201 4.88 -10.54 -1.92
CA LEU A 201 4.22 -11.29 -3.00
C LEU A 201 5.25 -11.99 -3.89
N LEU A 202 6.33 -11.27 -4.23
CA LEU A 202 7.36 -11.79 -5.11
C LEU A 202 8.07 -13.04 -4.57
N GLN A 203 8.27 -13.16 -3.26
CA GLN A 203 8.86 -14.37 -2.64
C GLN A 203 8.13 -15.63 -3.09
N TYR A 204 6.81 -15.67 -2.93
CA TYR A 204 5.98 -16.81 -3.35
C TYR A 204 5.88 -16.92 -4.88
N LEU A 205 5.73 -15.79 -5.58
CA LEU A 205 5.56 -15.78 -7.04
C LEU A 205 6.81 -16.20 -7.81
N ASN A 206 7.99 -16.10 -7.21
CA ASN A 206 9.23 -16.50 -7.87
C ASN A 206 9.26 -18.00 -8.19
N GLU A 207 8.61 -18.81 -7.33
CA GLU A 207 8.49 -20.26 -7.49
C GLU A 207 7.18 -20.68 -8.16
N ASN A 208 6.24 -19.75 -8.38
CA ASN A 208 4.88 -20.02 -8.88
C ASN A 208 4.55 -19.19 -10.14
N SER A 209 5.08 -19.61 -11.29
CA SER A 209 4.94 -18.86 -12.55
C SER A 209 3.50 -18.68 -13.01
N GLU A 210 2.63 -19.68 -12.81
CA GLU A 210 1.21 -19.61 -13.20
C GLU A 210 0.46 -18.52 -12.42
N LYS A 211 0.57 -18.53 -11.09
CA LYS A 211 -0.03 -17.49 -10.23
C LYS A 211 0.58 -16.12 -10.52
N ARG A 212 1.87 -16.04 -10.84
CA ARG A 212 2.53 -14.80 -11.25
C ARG A 212 1.91 -14.23 -12.53
N GLU A 213 1.85 -15.02 -13.60
CA GLU A 213 1.28 -14.57 -14.88
C GLU A 213 -0.21 -14.22 -14.75
N HIS A 214 -0.96 -14.95 -13.93
CA HIS A 214 -2.35 -14.64 -13.65
C HIS A 214 -2.50 -13.29 -12.91
N LEU A 215 -1.72 -13.06 -11.85
CA LEU A 215 -1.74 -11.81 -11.11
C LEU A 215 -1.25 -10.61 -11.96
N GLU A 216 -0.24 -10.81 -12.81
CA GLU A 216 0.22 -9.80 -13.78
C GLU A 216 -0.91 -9.35 -14.72
N ARG A 217 -1.71 -10.31 -15.23
CA ARG A 217 -2.89 -10.01 -16.06
C ARG A 217 -3.94 -9.23 -15.30
N LEU A 218 -4.24 -9.62 -14.05
CA LEU A 218 -5.23 -8.95 -13.22
C LEU A 218 -4.83 -7.51 -12.86
N LEU A 219 -3.57 -7.29 -12.46
CA LEU A 219 -3.03 -5.95 -12.19
C LEU A 219 -3.00 -5.09 -13.45
N SER A 220 -2.65 -5.69 -14.60
CA SER A 220 -2.70 -4.99 -15.88
C SER A 220 -4.12 -4.58 -16.24
N ASN A 221 -5.07 -5.51 -16.13
CA ASN A 221 -6.49 -5.26 -16.37
C ASN A 221 -7.00 -4.11 -15.49
N MET A 222 -6.70 -4.13 -14.19
CA MET A 222 -7.08 -3.06 -13.25
C MET A 222 -6.61 -1.67 -13.71
N LEU A 223 -5.41 -1.58 -14.29
CA LEU A 223 -4.80 -0.31 -14.69
C LEU A 223 -5.17 0.12 -16.12
N SER A 224 -5.65 -0.79 -16.98
CA SER A 224 -5.89 -0.49 -18.41
C SER A 224 -7.35 -0.55 -18.85
N SER A 225 -8.20 -1.37 -18.24
CA SER A 225 -9.51 -1.72 -18.82
C SER A 225 -10.51 -0.55 -18.88
N HIS A 226 -10.49 0.33 -17.88
CA HIS A 226 -11.47 1.43 -17.76
C HIS A 226 -10.85 2.83 -17.79
N SER A 227 -9.56 2.94 -18.16
CA SER A 227 -8.78 4.17 -18.00
C SER A 227 -8.25 4.77 -19.31
N SER A 228 -8.61 4.20 -20.47
CA SER A 228 -8.05 4.58 -21.77
C SER A 228 -8.13 6.08 -22.09
N LYS A 229 -9.25 6.73 -21.77
CA LYS A 229 -9.43 8.18 -21.96
C LYS A 229 -8.51 9.01 -21.06
N ILE A 230 -8.39 8.62 -19.79
CA ILE A 230 -7.51 9.29 -18.82
C ILE A 230 -6.05 9.07 -19.18
N SER A 231 -5.68 7.84 -19.54
CA SER A 231 -4.34 7.48 -20.02
C SER A 231 -3.97 8.28 -21.26
N THR A 232 -4.89 8.45 -22.21
CA THR A 232 -4.69 9.27 -23.42
C THR A 232 -4.43 10.73 -23.06
N MET A 233 -5.22 11.32 -22.14
CA MET A 233 -5.01 12.70 -21.69
C MET A 233 -3.67 12.88 -20.98
N ALA A 234 -3.34 11.99 -20.03
CA ALA A 234 -2.09 12.05 -19.28
C ALA A 234 -0.88 11.90 -20.19
N THR A 235 -0.94 10.97 -21.14
CA THR A 235 0.10 10.76 -22.17
C THR A 235 0.23 11.98 -23.07
N PHE A 236 -0.89 12.55 -23.54
CA PHE A 236 -0.89 13.76 -24.36
C PHE A 236 -0.19 14.92 -23.64
N ILE A 237 -0.51 15.14 -22.35
CA ILE A 237 0.09 16.23 -21.56
C ILE A 237 1.60 16.02 -21.40
N GLN A 238 2.04 14.82 -20.99
CA GLN A 238 3.45 14.54 -20.75
C GLN A 238 4.26 14.56 -22.06
N ASN A 239 3.79 13.88 -23.10
CA ASN A 239 4.52 13.79 -24.35
C ASN A 239 4.58 15.14 -25.07
N SER A 240 3.54 15.97 -24.96
CA SER A 240 3.57 17.31 -25.55
C SER A 240 4.70 18.17 -24.98
N TRP A 241 4.95 18.06 -23.67
CA TRP A 241 6.07 18.72 -23.02
C TRP A 241 7.42 18.18 -23.49
N GLU A 242 7.61 16.87 -23.43
CA GLU A 242 8.89 16.24 -23.78
C GLU A 242 9.26 16.48 -25.24
N GLU A 243 8.29 16.35 -26.16
CA GLU A 243 8.51 16.55 -27.60
C GLU A 243 8.88 17.99 -27.95
N ASP A 244 8.18 18.99 -27.39
CA ASP A 244 8.47 20.40 -27.69
C ASP A 244 9.81 20.85 -27.07
N MET A 245 10.14 20.28 -25.90
CA MET A 245 11.41 20.54 -25.23
C MET A 245 12.59 19.71 -25.78
N GLY A 246 12.32 18.73 -26.65
CA GLY A 246 13.33 17.84 -27.24
C GLY A 246 13.94 16.85 -26.24
N PHE A 247 13.21 16.49 -25.17
CA PHE A 247 13.68 15.56 -24.14
C PHE A 247 13.44 14.11 -24.56
N THR A 248 14.39 13.23 -24.30
CA THR A 248 14.20 11.78 -24.49
C THR A 248 13.85 11.08 -23.18
N LYS A 249 13.06 10.01 -23.26
CA LYS A 249 12.73 9.18 -22.09
C LYS A 249 13.96 8.65 -21.37
N LYS A 250 15.05 8.35 -22.10
CA LYS A 250 16.30 7.83 -21.51
C LYS A 250 17.01 8.87 -20.65
N GLU A 251 16.91 10.15 -20.99
CA GLU A 251 17.49 11.24 -20.19
C GLU A 251 16.68 11.55 -18.92
N LEU A 252 15.37 11.29 -18.96
CA LEU A 252 14.46 11.57 -17.85
C LEU A 252 14.27 10.39 -16.90
N ALA A 253 14.41 9.16 -17.41
CA ALA A 253 14.23 7.96 -16.63
C ALA A 253 15.27 7.85 -15.52
N GLN A 254 14.86 7.26 -14.40
CA GLN A 254 15.73 7.06 -13.26
C GLN A 254 15.70 5.60 -12.82
N GLU A 255 16.89 5.03 -12.63
CA GLU A 255 17.05 3.74 -11.97
C GLU A 255 16.84 3.89 -10.47
N LEU A 256 15.98 3.05 -9.90
CA LEU A 256 15.79 2.89 -8.47
C LEU A 256 16.10 1.44 -8.08
N LYS A 257 16.81 1.27 -6.97
CA LYS A 257 17.09 -0.05 -6.39
C LYS A 257 15.94 -0.48 -5.49
N LEU A 258 15.52 -1.73 -5.64
CA LEU A 258 14.49 -2.34 -4.84
C LEU A 258 14.92 -2.44 -3.36
N ALA A 259 13.94 -2.36 -2.47
CA ALA A 259 14.11 -2.63 -1.06
C ALA A 259 14.50 -4.09 -0.75
N TYR A 260 14.48 -4.43 0.54
CA TYR A 260 14.62 -5.80 1.01
C TYR A 260 13.68 -6.06 2.20
N ILE A 261 13.36 -7.33 2.36
CA ILE A 261 12.68 -7.92 3.51
C ILE A 261 13.56 -9.02 4.14
N PRO A 262 13.41 -9.35 5.43
CA PRO A 262 14.09 -10.52 5.98
C PRO A 262 13.48 -11.79 5.38
N GLU A 263 14.33 -12.71 4.92
CA GLU A 263 13.92 -13.83 4.05
C GLU A 263 12.80 -14.70 4.66
N GLU A 264 12.89 -15.00 5.95
CA GLU A 264 11.95 -15.90 6.65
C GLU A 264 10.76 -15.18 7.29
N ALA A 265 10.76 -13.84 7.37
CA ALA A 265 9.85 -13.11 8.26
C ALA A 265 8.37 -13.22 7.86
N TYR A 266 8.09 -13.43 6.58
CA TYR A 266 6.74 -13.32 6.01
C TYR A 266 6.21 -14.61 5.35
N LYS A 267 7.01 -15.69 5.31
CA LYS A 267 6.66 -16.94 4.62
C LYS A 267 5.37 -17.58 5.10
N SER A 268 5.01 -17.40 6.38
CA SER A 268 3.76 -17.94 6.94
C SER A 268 2.48 -17.37 6.32
N CYS A 269 2.56 -16.31 5.50
CA CYS A 269 1.38 -15.68 4.91
C CYS A 269 1.51 -15.30 3.43
N GLU A 270 2.61 -15.67 2.76
CA GLU A 270 2.89 -15.25 1.37
C GLU A 270 1.96 -15.88 0.34
N GLU A 271 1.69 -17.19 0.47
CA GLU A 271 0.74 -17.90 -0.40
C GLU A 271 -0.66 -17.29 -0.27
N HIS A 272 -1.13 -17.13 0.97
CA HIS A 272 -2.43 -16.55 1.25
C HIS A 272 -2.54 -15.13 0.69
N ALA A 273 -1.51 -14.29 0.84
CA ALA A 273 -1.52 -12.92 0.31
C ALA A 273 -1.71 -12.89 -1.22
N VAL A 274 -1.05 -13.80 -1.94
CA VAL A 274 -1.18 -13.92 -3.40
C VAL A 274 -2.58 -14.37 -3.79
N ASP A 275 -3.11 -15.42 -3.16
CA ASP A 275 -4.46 -15.93 -3.47
C ASP A 275 -5.56 -14.92 -3.14
N GLU A 276 -5.41 -14.21 -2.03
CA GLU A 276 -6.30 -13.15 -1.60
C GLU A 276 -6.32 -11.98 -2.59
N LEU A 277 -5.15 -11.57 -3.09
CA LEU A 277 -5.05 -10.50 -4.07
C LEU A 277 -5.61 -10.94 -5.43
N ILE A 278 -5.39 -12.19 -5.84
CA ILE A 278 -5.98 -12.76 -7.07
C ILE A 278 -7.50 -12.73 -6.99
N ASN A 279 -8.09 -13.26 -5.90
CA ASN A 279 -9.55 -13.27 -5.73
C ASN A 279 -10.13 -11.84 -5.73
N TYR A 280 -9.48 -10.93 -5.01
CA TYR A 280 -9.90 -9.54 -4.92
C TYR A 280 -9.88 -8.85 -6.29
N LEU A 281 -8.79 -8.98 -7.05
CA LEU A 281 -8.65 -8.34 -8.35
C LEU A 281 -9.50 -9.00 -9.44
N SER A 282 -9.88 -10.26 -9.25
CA SER A 282 -10.80 -10.97 -10.13
C SER A 282 -12.23 -10.43 -10.02
N ALA A 283 -12.61 -9.76 -8.94
CA ALA A 283 -13.94 -9.21 -8.76
C ALA A 283 -14.17 -7.92 -9.58
N GLU A 284 -15.27 -7.88 -10.35
CA GLU A 284 -15.64 -6.73 -11.18
C GLU A 284 -16.24 -5.57 -10.35
N ILE A 285 -15.36 -4.73 -9.81
CA ILE A 285 -15.71 -3.58 -8.98
C ILE A 285 -15.41 -2.28 -9.73
N HIS A 286 -16.23 -1.23 -9.52
CA HIS A 286 -15.98 0.11 -10.04
C HIS A 286 -14.53 0.58 -9.73
N PRO A 287 -13.77 1.11 -10.70
CA PRO A 287 -12.32 1.33 -10.57
C PRO A 287 -11.89 2.17 -9.35
N ILE A 288 -12.59 3.26 -9.07
CA ILE A 288 -12.27 4.14 -7.92
C ILE A 288 -12.46 3.39 -6.59
N THR A 289 -13.58 2.69 -6.47
CA THR A 289 -13.92 1.90 -5.28
C THR A 289 -12.92 0.75 -5.10
N ARG A 290 -12.53 0.10 -6.19
CA ARG A 290 -11.51 -0.96 -6.19
C ARG A 290 -10.18 -0.46 -5.65
N ILE A 291 -9.72 0.71 -6.08
CA ILE A 291 -8.45 1.29 -5.61
C ILE A 291 -8.53 1.70 -4.14
N ASP A 292 -9.65 2.30 -3.72
CA ASP A 292 -9.83 2.73 -2.34
C ASP A 292 -9.79 1.56 -1.34
N ILE A 293 -10.54 0.50 -1.64
CA ILE A 293 -10.55 -0.72 -0.83
C ILE A 293 -9.19 -1.42 -0.90
N LEU A 294 -8.54 -1.46 -2.08
CA LEU A 294 -7.24 -2.08 -2.23
C LEU A 294 -6.16 -1.35 -1.43
N ALA A 295 -6.17 -0.01 -1.36
CA ALA A 295 -5.21 0.74 -0.57
C ALA A 295 -5.28 0.37 0.93
N LYS A 296 -6.51 0.18 1.44
CA LYS A 296 -6.76 -0.32 2.80
C LYS A 296 -6.36 -1.79 2.93
N GLY A 297 -6.67 -2.62 1.94
CA GLY A 297 -6.29 -4.03 1.88
C GLY A 297 -4.79 -4.25 1.91
N VAL A 298 -4.01 -3.52 1.11
CA VAL A 298 -2.53 -3.56 1.13
C VAL A 298 -2.01 -3.22 2.52
N MET A 299 -2.51 -2.16 3.16
CA MET A 299 -2.06 -1.82 4.52
C MET A 299 -2.49 -2.86 5.56
N PHE A 300 -3.67 -3.46 5.41
CA PHE A 300 -4.12 -4.56 6.27
C PHE A 300 -3.19 -5.79 6.13
N GLN A 301 -2.74 -6.09 4.91
CA GLN A 301 -1.74 -7.12 4.65
C GLN A 301 -0.38 -6.76 5.27
N VAL A 302 0.07 -5.51 5.12
CA VAL A 302 1.30 -5.04 5.77
C VAL A 302 1.21 -5.17 7.30
N MET A 303 0.06 -4.89 7.91
CA MET A 303 -0.15 -5.14 9.35
C MET A 303 -0.03 -6.63 9.71
N ARG A 304 -0.56 -7.53 8.86
CA ARG A 304 -0.42 -8.99 9.02
C ARG A 304 1.04 -9.43 8.88
N MET A 305 1.76 -8.87 7.92
CA MET A 305 3.19 -9.08 7.73
C MET A 305 3.96 -8.68 9.00
N MET A 306 3.72 -7.47 9.53
CA MET A 306 4.42 -6.97 10.71
C MET A 306 4.26 -7.88 11.94
N THR A 307 3.06 -8.38 12.22
CA THR A 307 2.84 -9.29 13.35
C THR A 307 3.44 -10.67 13.11
N SER A 308 3.47 -11.14 11.86
CA SER A 308 4.11 -12.41 11.48
C SER A 308 5.63 -12.33 11.63
N ALA A 309 6.24 -11.23 11.19
CA ALA A 309 7.68 -11.00 11.38
C ALA A 309 8.10 -10.93 12.84
N VAL A 310 7.34 -10.21 13.67
CA VAL A 310 7.61 -10.14 15.12
C VAL A 310 7.51 -11.52 15.77
N ALA A 311 6.47 -12.29 15.45
CA ALA A 311 6.28 -13.63 15.98
C ALA A 311 7.42 -14.57 15.54
N GLN A 312 7.82 -14.50 14.27
CA GLN A 312 8.93 -15.27 13.72
C GLN A 312 10.25 -14.91 14.40
N TYR A 313 10.55 -13.62 14.55
CA TYR A 313 11.76 -13.16 15.22
C TYR A 313 11.84 -13.65 16.68
N LEU A 314 10.72 -13.59 17.40
CA LEU A 314 10.61 -14.07 18.77
C LEU A 314 10.52 -15.60 18.90
N SER A 315 10.40 -16.33 17.78
CA SER A 315 10.15 -17.78 17.75
C SER A 315 8.92 -18.20 18.59
N ILE A 316 7.83 -17.42 18.49
CA ILE A 316 6.56 -17.68 19.18
C ILE A 316 5.42 -17.84 18.18
N GLU A 317 4.32 -18.46 18.62
CA GLU A 317 3.08 -18.42 17.86
C GLU A 317 2.53 -17.00 17.75
N LYS A 318 2.12 -16.63 16.54
CA LYS A 318 1.49 -15.33 16.25
C LYS A 318 0.25 -15.17 17.10
N LYS A 319 0.12 -14.03 17.78
CA LYS A 319 -1.09 -13.71 18.57
C LYS A 319 -2.29 -13.47 17.65
N PRO A 320 -3.49 -13.96 18.03
CA PRO A 320 -4.69 -13.75 17.24
C PRO A 320 -5.18 -12.30 17.31
N TRP A 321 -5.76 -11.83 16.22
CA TRP A 321 -6.52 -10.58 16.19
C TRP A 321 -7.94 -10.85 16.67
N ILE A 322 -8.17 -10.63 17.96
CA ILE A 322 -9.50 -10.76 18.56
C ILE A 322 -10.34 -9.53 18.19
N ILE A 323 -11.40 -9.75 17.41
CA ILE A 323 -12.24 -8.68 16.84
C ILE A 323 -13.46 -8.42 17.72
N ASP A 324 -13.61 -7.19 18.20
CA ASP A 324 -14.84 -6.70 18.83
C ASP A 324 -15.78 -6.10 17.76
N MET A 325 -16.90 -6.77 17.51
CA MET A 325 -17.95 -6.31 16.58
C MET A 325 -19.09 -5.55 17.27
N ARG A 326 -19.10 -5.49 18.61
CA ARG A 326 -20.18 -4.88 19.41
C ARG A 326 -19.82 -3.49 19.95
N GLY A 327 -18.55 -3.10 19.91
CA GLY A 327 -18.11 -1.73 20.14
C GLY A 327 -18.37 -1.22 21.56
N ASN A 328 -19.33 -0.31 21.73
CA ASN A 328 -19.50 0.49 22.96
C ASN A 328 -20.12 -0.27 24.13
N ASN A 329 -20.73 -1.43 23.90
CA ASN A 329 -21.34 -2.22 24.98
C ASN A 329 -20.24 -2.82 25.89
N ALA A 330 -20.50 -2.84 27.20
CA ALA A 330 -19.58 -3.40 28.19
C ALA A 330 -19.62 -4.94 28.12
N ASP A 331 -18.94 -5.51 27.13
CA ASP A 331 -18.90 -6.94 26.87
C ASP A 331 -17.57 -7.57 27.33
N THR A 332 -17.64 -8.82 27.77
CA THR A 332 -16.49 -9.71 28.00
C THR A 332 -15.56 -9.73 26.77
N VAL A 333 -16.11 -9.82 25.55
CA VAL A 333 -15.32 -9.83 24.30
C VAL A 333 -14.49 -8.55 24.16
N LYS A 334 -15.05 -7.39 24.48
CA LYS A 334 -14.32 -6.11 24.47
C LYS A 334 -13.09 -6.13 25.39
N LYS A 335 -13.19 -6.74 26.58
CA LYS A 335 -12.04 -6.90 27.50
C LYS A 335 -11.01 -7.88 26.96
N ILE A 336 -11.44 -8.98 26.36
CA ILE A 336 -10.55 -9.98 25.73
C ILE A 336 -9.82 -9.36 24.54
N ALA A 337 -10.54 -8.63 23.68
CA ALA A 337 -9.97 -7.93 22.52
C ALA A 337 -8.93 -6.88 22.91
N ASN A 338 -9.18 -6.13 23.99
CA ASN A 338 -8.19 -5.20 24.53
C ASN A 338 -6.94 -5.93 25.07
N LYS A 339 -7.11 -7.04 25.79
CA LYS A 339 -5.97 -7.86 26.24
C LYS A 339 -5.17 -8.42 25.07
N GLY A 340 -5.85 -8.92 24.03
CA GLY A 340 -5.21 -9.41 22.81
C GLY A 340 -4.40 -8.31 22.11
N TYR A 341 -4.98 -7.11 21.96
CA TYR A 341 -4.27 -5.96 21.42
C TYR A 341 -3.02 -5.59 22.25
N LYS A 342 -3.12 -5.62 23.59
CA LYS A 342 -1.98 -5.36 24.48
C LYS A 342 -0.90 -6.43 24.41
N ALA A 343 -1.27 -7.68 24.17
CA ALA A 343 -0.31 -8.75 23.92
C ALA A 343 0.47 -8.51 22.61
N ILE A 344 -0.22 -8.09 21.53
CA ILE A 344 0.46 -7.69 20.29
C ILE A 344 1.45 -6.54 20.56
N GLU A 345 1.01 -5.48 21.27
CA GLU A 345 1.90 -4.38 21.66
C GLU A 345 3.14 -4.88 22.43
N ALA A 346 2.94 -5.80 23.38
CA ALA A 346 4.03 -6.37 24.16
C ALA A 346 5.02 -7.14 23.28
N ASP A 347 4.56 -7.94 22.32
CA ASP A 347 5.45 -8.71 21.43
C ASP A 347 6.34 -7.78 20.59
N PHE A 348 5.81 -6.68 20.03
CA PHE A 348 6.63 -5.69 19.33
C PHE A 348 7.72 -5.09 20.23
N LEU A 349 7.37 -4.72 21.47
CA LEU A 349 8.33 -4.13 22.41
C LEU A 349 9.38 -5.14 22.85
N THR A 350 9.00 -6.39 23.08
CA THR A 350 9.92 -7.49 23.40
C THR A 350 10.91 -7.70 22.27
N ALA A 351 10.44 -7.79 21.02
CA ALA A 351 11.30 -7.97 19.85
C ALA A 351 12.30 -6.82 19.68
N ILE A 352 11.83 -5.57 19.86
CA ILE A 352 12.70 -4.39 19.80
C ILE A 352 13.77 -4.42 20.90
N ASN A 353 13.42 -4.80 22.13
CA ASN A 353 14.38 -4.87 23.22
C ASN A 353 15.38 -6.01 23.02
N MET A 354 14.92 -7.18 22.57
CA MET A 354 15.80 -8.30 22.23
C MET A 354 16.80 -7.92 21.14
N GLU A 355 16.36 -7.27 20.06
CA GLU A 355 17.26 -6.79 19.01
C GLU A 355 18.24 -5.72 19.52
N ALA A 356 17.82 -4.87 20.46
CA ALA A 356 18.71 -3.89 21.08
C ALA A 356 19.80 -4.55 21.92
N ASP A 357 19.45 -5.60 22.66
CA ASP A 357 20.37 -6.39 23.48
C ASP A 357 21.34 -7.19 22.59
N GLU A 358 20.85 -7.83 21.52
CA GLU A 358 21.67 -8.57 20.54
C GLU A 358 22.71 -7.69 19.83
N ARG A 359 22.38 -6.41 19.60
CA ARG A 359 23.31 -5.41 19.03
C ARG A 359 24.21 -4.74 20.05
N GLU A 360 24.11 -5.10 21.33
CA GLU A 360 24.87 -4.50 22.42
C GLU A 360 24.78 -2.95 22.44
N ILE A 361 23.58 -2.41 22.17
CA ILE A 361 23.38 -0.96 22.09
C ILE A 361 23.71 -0.30 23.43
N ASP A 362 24.56 0.74 23.39
CA ASP A 362 24.97 1.46 24.60
C ASP A 362 23.76 2.03 25.37
N LYS A 363 23.83 1.94 26.71
CA LYS A 363 22.75 2.35 27.62
C LYS A 363 22.35 3.82 27.45
N SER A 364 23.28 4.70 27.07
CA SER A 364 22.98 6.12 26.82
C SER A 364 22.11 6.34 25.57
N GLN A 365 22.15 5.42 24.61
CA GLN A 365 21.40 5.49 23.36
C GLN A 365 20.16 4.61 23.34
N LEU A 366 20.09 3.58 24.19
CA LEU A 366 19.03 2.57 24.23
C LEU A 366 17.62 3.16 24.18
N PHE A 367 17.32 4.15 25.03
CA PHE A 367 15.99 4.78 25.07
C PHE A 367 15.62 5.45 23.73
N LYS A 368 16.57 6.12 23.09
CA LYS A 368 16.34 6.81 21.81
C LYS A 368 16.09 5.78 20.70
N VAL A 369 16.96 4.77 20.60
CA VAL A 369 16.92 3.77 19.52
C VAL A 369 15.66 2.91 19.62
N THR A 370 15.31 2.41 20.82
CA THR A 370 14.08 1.63 21.05
C THR A 370 12.81 2.44 20.78
N ARG A 371 12.77 3.71 21.20
CA ARG A 371 11.66 4.62 20.90
C ARG A 371 11.52 4.86 19.39
N ASP A 372 12.62 5.08 18.69
CA ASP A 372 12.59 5.34 17.25
C ASP A 372 12.20 4.06 16.48
N ALA A 373 12.62 2.88 16.93
CA ALA A 373 12.18 1.59 16.41
C ALA A 373 10.68 1.35 16.64
N LYS A 374 10.16 1.67 17.85
CA LYS A 374 8.72 1.59 18.15
C LYS A 374 7.90 2.52 17.23
N LYS A 375 8.41 3.73 16.97
CA LYS A 375 7.79 4.69 16.04
C LYS A 375 7.74 4.17 14.61
N ALA A 376 8.74 3.39 14.19
CA ALA A 376 8.85 2.81 12.86
C ALA A 376 8.24 1.39 12.74
N SER A 377 7.52 0.93 13.76
CA SER A 377 6.90 -0.41 13.77
C SER A 377 5.50 -0.37 14.40
N PHE A 378 5.37 -0.62 15.70
CA PHE A 378 4.08 -0.72 16.38
C PHE A 378 3.25 0.57 16.32
N ASP A 379 3.89 1.75 16.41
CA ASP A 379 3.13 3.00 16.31
C ASP A 379 2.52 3.20 14.92
N ILE A 380 3.14 2.64 13.86
CA ILE A 380 2.58 2.60 12.51
C ILE A 380 1.43 1.61 12.44
N PHE A 381 1.61 0.38 12.94
CA PHE A 381 0.53 -0.60 13.07
C PHE A 381 -0.70 0.01 13.75
N LYS A 382 -0.48 0.70 14.88
CA LYS A 382 -1.52 1.39 15.64
C LYS A 382 -2.15 2.55 14.84
N ALA A 383 -1.34 3.44 14.28
CA ALA A 383 -1.83 4.61 13.56
C ALA A 383 -2.65 4.20 12.33
N LYS A 384 -2.17 3.23 11.57
CA LYS A 384 -2.82 2.72 10.36
C LYS A 384 -4.05 1.89 10.65
N GLY A 385 -4.03 1.04 11.66
CA GLY A 385 -5.25 0.36 12.10
C GLY A 385 -6.31 1.35 12.59
N LYS A 386 -5.95 2.47 13.22
CA LYS A 386 -6.90 3.54 13.56
C LYS A 386 -7.41 4.31 12.33
N GLU A 387 -6.54 4.62 11.37
CA GLU A 387 -6.90 5.27 10.10
C GLU A 387 -7.91 4.42 9.29
N MET A 388 -7.69 3.11 9.23
CA MET A 388 -8.59 2.14 8.60
C MET A 388 -9.80 1.75 9.45
N GLN A 389 -9.92 2.33 10.66
CA GLN A 389 -10.96 2.00 11.66
C GLN A 389 -11.00 0.51 12.06
N CYS A 390 -9.88 -0.19 11.99
CA CYS A 390 -9.70 -1.54 12.51
C CYS A 390 -9.15 -1.58 13.94
N ILE A 391 -8.80 -0.42 14.49
CA ILE A 391 -8.44 -0.27 15.91
C ILE A 391 -9.32 0.83 16.51
N ILE A 392 -10.05 0.49 17.58
CA ILE A 392 -10.93 1.40 18.31
C ILE A 392 -10.60 1.44 19.80
N PRO A 393 -10.85 2.56 20.49
CA PRO A 393 -11.36 3.81 19.93
C PRO A 393 -10.25 4.59 19.18
N ILE A 394 -10.66 5.40 18.20
CA ILE A 394 -9.73 6.26 17.44
C ILE A 394 -9.00 7.21 18.41
N LYS A 395 -9.75 7.80 19.35
CA LYS A 395 -9.23 8.64 20.44
C LYS A 395 -9.58 8.02 21.79
N GLY A 396 -8.65 8.11 22.74
CA GLY A 396 -8.82 7.52 24.08
C GLY A 396 -8.02 6.25 24.28
N SER A 397 -8.11 5.71 25.49
CA SER A 397 -7.46 4.47 25.93
C SER A 397 -8.34 3.25 25.64
N PHE A 398 -7.86 2.07 26.00
CA PHE A 398 -8.57 0.80 25.84
C PHE A 398 -8.70 0.37 24.38
N GLU A 399 -7.58 0.48 23.64
CA GLU A 399 -7.49 0.07 22.24
C GLU A 399 -7.74 -1.44 22.07
N ARG A 400 -8.44 -1.79 21.00
CA ARG A 400 -8.73 -3.17 20.59
C ARG A 400 -9.03 -3.23 19.10
N MET A 401 -8.91 -4.42 18.53
CA MET A 401 -9.20 -4.64 17.12
C MET A 401 -10.71 -4.69 16.86
N THR A 402 -11.12 -4.20 15.70
CA THR A 402 -12.46 -4.29 15.13
C THR A 402 -12.33 -4.36 13.60
N LEU A 403 -13.42 -4.38 12.84
CA LEU A 403 -13.41 -4.36 11.38
C LEU A 403 -14.32 -3.25 10.86
N SER A 404 -13.82 -2.49 9.89
CA SER A 404 -14.58 -1.48 9.18
C SER A 404 -15.27 -2.07 7.95
N GLU A 405 -16.23 -1.33 7.36
CA GLU A 405 -16.94 -1.79 6.16
C GLU A 405 -15.99 -2.10 5.00
N ASP A 406 -15.02 -1.22 4.73
CA ASP A 406 -14.08 -1.41 3.62
C ASP A 406 -13.16 -2.62 3.84
N ILE A 407 -12.76 -2.89 5.08
CA ILE A 407 -11.93 -4.05 5.39
C ILE A 407 -12.74 -5.34 5.34
N ILE A 408 -14.00 -5.34 5.78
CA ILE A 408 -14.89 -6.49 5.56
C ILE A 408 -15.11 -6.74 4.07
N ARG A 409 -15.33 -5.68 3.30
CA ARG A 409 -15.45 -5.77 1.86
C ARG A 409 -14.19 -6.37 1.23
N PHE A 410 -13.00 -5.89 1.60
CA PHE A 410 -11.73 -6.48 1.18
C PHE A 410 -11.66 -7.97 1.53
N LEU A 411 -11.92 -8.34 2.78
CA LEU A 411 -11.82 -9.72 3.27
C LEU A 411 -12.79 -10.68 2.57
N VAL A 412 -14.03 -10.25 2.33
CA VAL A 412 -15.01 -11.06 1.58
C VAL A 412 -14.50 -11.33 0.17
N LEU A 413 -14.08 -10.27 -0.53
CA LEU A 413 -13.60 -10.37 -1.91
C LEU A 413 -12.26 -11.11 -2.04
N ALA A 414 -11.44 -11.10 -0.99
CA ALA A 414 -10.18 -11.83 -0.93
C ALA A 414 -10.36 -13.32 -0.64
N LEU A 415 -11.37 -13.71 0.15
CA LEU A 415 -11.53 -15.10 0.63
C LEU A 415 -12.62 -15.89 -0.12
N VAL A 416 -13.53 -15.18 -0.80
CA VAL A 416 -14.62 -15.74 -1.60
C VAL A 416 -14.41 -15.31 -3.04
N ALA A 417 -14.13 -16.24 -3.94
CA ALA A 417 -13.94 -15.95 -5.36
C ALA A 417 -15.21 -15.28 -5.97
N PRO A 418 -15.07 -14.51 -7.07
CA PRO A 418 -16.22 -13.89 -7.73
C PRO A 418 -17.33 -14.91 -8.05
N GLY A 419 -18.59 -14.53 -7.81
CA GLY A 419 -19.76 -15.40 -8.01
C GLY A 419 -19.94 -16.54 -6.99
N GLU A 420 -18.92 -16.83 -6.18
CA GLU A 420 -18.93 -17.93 -5.22
C GLU A 420 -19.57 -17.54 -3.87
N LYS A 421 -19.85 -18.58 -3.08
CA LYS A 421 -20.43 -18.47 -1.73
C LYS A 421 -19.88 -19.53 -0.80
N MET A 422 -19.90 -19.23 0.50
CA MET A 422 -19.57 -20.22 1.54
C MET A 422 -20.38 -19.98 2.81
N THR A 423 -20.45 -20.97 3.69
CA THR A 423 -21.11 -20.79 4.99
C THR A 423 -20.35 -19.76 5.84
N VAL A 424 -21.05 -19.07 6.75
CA VAL A 424 -20.38 -18.16 7.71
C VAL A 424 -19.31 -18.90 8.52
N THR A 425 -19.56 -20.16 8.92
CA THR A 425 -18.58 -20.99 9.62
C THR A 425 -17.33 -21.24 8.79
N THR A 426 -17.46 -21.55 7.50
CA THR A 426 -16.32 -21.69 6.58
C THR A 426 -15.56 -20.38 6.42
N PHE A 427 -16.27 -19.25 6.33
CA PHE A 427 -15.66 -17.94 6.22
C PHE A 427 -14.86 -17.56 7.48
N LEU A 428 -15.43 -17.78 8.67
CA LEU A 428 -14.74 -17.58 9.96
C LEU A 428 -13.50 -18.47 10.09
N LYS A 429 -13.59 -19.73 9.64
CA LYS A 429 -12.43 -20.64 9.58
C LYS A 429 -11.34 -20.07 8.66
N LYS A 430 -11.67 -19.59 7.46
CA LYS A 430 -10.68 -18.96 6.56
C LYS A 430 -10.07 -17.69 7.15
N LEU A 431 -10.86 -16.86 7.84
CA LEU A 431 -10.34 -15.68 8.54
C LEU A 431 -9.33 -16.08 9.63
N TYR A 432 -9.61 -17.14 10.38
CA TYR A 432 -8.68 -17.67 11.38
C TYR A 432 -7.43 -18.26 10.73
N ASP A 433 -7.57 -19.15 9.75
CA ASP A 433 -6.44 -19.83 9.13
C ASP A 433 -5.50 -18.85 8.40
N ASN A 434 -6.05 -17.91 7.63
CA ASN A 434 -5.24 -16.98 6.81
C ASN A 434 -4.73 -15.76 7.60
N TYR A 435 -5.52 -15.22 8.53
CA TYR A 435 -5.21 -13.96 9.22
C TYR A 435 -5.00 -14.12 10.73
N ASN A 436 -5.29 -15.28 11.31
CA ASN A 436 -5.40 -15.49 12.75
C ASN A 436 -6.43 -14.54 13.39
N ILE A 437 -7.52 -14.27 12.68
CA ILE A 437 -8.64 -13.44 13.16
C ILE A 437 -9.62 -14.31 13.95
N VAL A 438 -10.01 -13.83 15.12
CA VAL A 438 -10.99 -14.49 16.00
C VAL A 438 -12.21 -13.59 16.16
N ILE A 439 -13.37 -14.11 15.74
CA ILE A 439 -14.67 -13.45 15.86
C ILE A 439 -15.68 -14.35 16.56
N GLY A 440 -15.68 -15.65 16.26
CA GLY A 440 -16.63 -16.63 16.79
C GLY A 440 -16.06 -17.48 17.93
N PRO A 441 -16.94 -18.27 18.58
CA PRO A 441 -16.56 -19.12 19.71
C PRO A 441 -15.57 -20.22 19.32
N GLU A 442 -15.71 -20.80 18.12
CA GLU A 442 -14.87 -21.92 17.68
C GLU A 442 -13.44 -21.47 17.35
N GLU A 443 -13.27 -20.31 16.71
CA GLU A 443 -11.95 -19.73 16.47
C GLU A 443 -11.30 -19.30 17.79
N TYR A 444 -12.09 -18.79 18.75
CA TYR A 444 -11.57 -18.44 20.08
C TYR A 444 -11.05 -19.67 20.82
N LYS A 445 -11.81 -20.78 20.84
CA LYS A 445 -11.38 -22.06 21.44
C LYS A 445 -10.07 -22.57 20.83
N LYS A 446 -9.90 -22.46 19.51
CA LYS A 446 -8.65 -22.85 18.84
C LYS A 446 -7.47 -21.96 19.23
N SER A 447 -7.72 -20.68 19.48
CA SER A 447 -6.67 -19.70 19.77
C SER A 447 -6.05 -19.77 21.16
N ILE A 448 -6.54 -20.64 22.04
CA ILE A 448 -6.16 -20.74 23.46
C ILE A 448 -5.78 -22.17 23.83
N SER A 449 -4.78 -22.32 24.71
CA SER A 449 -4.09 -23.59 24.99
C SER A 449 -4.54 -24.33 26.26
N SER A 450 -5.51 -23.79 27.03
CA SER A 450 -6.05 -24.42 28.26
C SER A 450 -7.53 -24.75 28.06
N GLN A 451 -8.07 -25.84 28.65
CA GLN A 451 -9.42 -26.39 28.35
C GLN A 451 -10.56 -26.01 29.33
N ASP A 452 -10.30 -25.72 30.61
CA ASP A 452 -11.38 -25.62 31.62
C ASP A 452 -11.99 -24.21 31.82
N LEU A 453 -11.21 -23.13 31.71
CA LEU A 453 -11.72 -21.74 31.79
C LEU A 453 -12.31 -21.23 30.46
N THR A 454 -12.34 -22.13 29.49
CA THR A 454 -12.24 -21.87 28.05
C THR A 454 -13.61 -21.88 27.41
N GLU A 455 -14.45 -22.84 27.84
CA GLU A 455 -15.83 -22.98 27.40
C GLU A 455 -16.71 -21.82 27.86
N SER A 456 -16.52 -21.37 29.11
CA SER A 456 -17.30 -20.25 29.67
C SER A 456 -17.03 -18.92 28.96
N LEU A 457 -15.78 -18.66 28.54
CA LEU A 457 -15.43 -17.44 27.81
C LEU A 457 -15.78 -17.54 26.33
N ALA A 458 -15.66 -18.73 25.72
CA ALA A 458 -16.05 -18.96 24.33
C ALA A 458 -17.51 -18.59 24.07
N ASN A 459 -18.42 -18.91 25.00
CA ASN A 459 -19.83 -18.55 24.89
C ASN A 459 -20.06 -17.03 24.75
N SER A 460 -19.16 -16.19 25.26
CA SER A 460 -19.24 -14.73 25.11
C SER A 460 -19.07 -14.27 23.65
N PHE A 461 -18.44 -15.08 22.79
CA PHE A 461 -18.26 -14.77 21.38
C PHE A 461 -19.50 -15.09 20.52
N SER A 462 -20.53 -15.73 21.07
CA SER A 462 -21.77 -16.04 20.33
C SER A 462 -22.47 -14.76 19.87
N ASP A 463 -22.67 -13.80 20.78
CA ASP A 463 -23.26 -12.50 20.43
C ASP A 463 -22.35 -11.67 19.50
N ASN A 464 -21.03 -11.83 19.62
CA ASN A 464 -20.07 -11.15 18.75
C ASN A 464 -20.16 -11.68 17.31
N MET A 465 -20.33 -13.00 17.15
CA MET A 465 -20.60 -13.63 15.87
C MET A 465 -21.94 -13.18 15.27
N VAL A 466 -23.00 -13.06 16.08
CA VAL A 466 -24.29 -12.52 15.62
C VAL A 466 -24.14 -11.08 15.13
N ALA A 467 -23.42 -10.23 15.87
CA ALA A 467 -23.12 -8.86 15.46
C ALA A 467 -22.33 -8.83 14.14
N PHE A 468 -21.37 -9.73 13.97
CA PHE A 468 -20.63 -9.89 12.72
C PHE A 468 -21.51 -10.30 11.54
N GLN A 469 -22.43 -11.26 11.74
CA GLN A 469 -23.37 -11.67 10.70
C GLN A 469 -24.30 -10.51 10.30
N GLN A 470 -24.80 -9.74 11.27
CA GLN A 470 -25.60 -8.56 10.98
C GLN A 470 -24.78 -7.50 10.21
N PHE A 471 -23.50 -7.35 10.54
CA PHE A 471 -22.60 -6.45 9.81
C PHE A 471 -22.39 -6.89 8.35
N LEU A 472 -22.15 -8.18 8.11
CA LEU A 472 -22.08 -8.74 6.76
C LEU A 472 -23.40 -8.58 5.98
N LYS A 473 -24.55 -8.71 6.65
CA LYS A 473 -25.87 -8.49 6.05
C LYS A 473 -26.05 -7.04 5.63
N ASN A 474 -25.71 -6.10 6.52
CA ASN A 474 -25.82 -4.66 6.25
C ASN A 474 -24.89 -4.18 5.13
N THR A 475 -23.77 -4.88 4.91
CA THR A 475 -22.81 -4.60 3.83
C THR A 475 -23.10 -5.36 2.53
N GLY A 476 -24.19 -6.14 2.48
CA GLY A 476 -24.66 -6.84 1.28
C GLY A 476 -23.95 -8.17 0.99
N PHE A 477 -23.10 -8.66 1.91
CA PHE A 477 -22.30 -9.88 1.72
C PHE A 477 -22.88 -11.13 2.36
N LEU A 478 -24.01 -11.04 3.09
CA LEU A 478 -24.64 -12.19 3.72
C LEU A 478 -26.07 -12.41 3.23
N ARG A 479 -26.40 -13.68 2.96
CA ARG A 479 -27.77 -14.14 2.69
C ARG A 479 -28.16 -15.21 3.71
N GLU A 480 -29.39 -15.12 4.21
CA GLU A 480 -29.99 -16.12 5.08
C GLU A 480 -30.69 -17.17 4.22
N LEU A 481 -30.33 -18.45 4.39
CA LEU A 481 -30.99 -19.58 3.71
C LEU A 481 -32.09 -20.18 4.59
N SER A 482 -31.94 -20.08 5.92
CA SER A 482 -32.91 -20.49 6.93
C SER A 482 -32.56 -19.85 8.28
N ASP A 483 -33.39 -20.05 9.31
CA ASP A 483 -33.17 -19.56 10.68
C ASP A 483 -31.82 -19.99 11.28
N ALA A 484 -31.22 -21.08 10.80
CA ALA A 484 -29.98 -21.64 11.33
C ALA A 484 -28.79 -21.60 10.35
N THR A 485 -28.96 -21.08 9.13
CA THR A 485 -27.90 -21.12 8.12
C THR A 485 -27.80 -19.83 7.33
N SER A 486 -26.65 -19.17 7.46
CA SER A 486 -26.27 -18.01 6.66
C SER A 486 -25.06 -18.32 5.78
N ILE A 487 -25.04 -17.71 4.60
CA ILE A 487 -23.93 -17.80 3.64
C ILE A 487 -23.35 -16.43 3.38
N VAL A 488 -22.02 -16.37 3.28
CA VAL A 488 -21.26 -15.22 2.78
C VAL A 488 -21.14 -15.37 1.27
N VAL A 489 -21.45 -14.31 0.52
CA VAL A 489 -21.52 -14.32 -0.94
C VAL A 489 -20.64 -13.21 -1.48
N ASN A 490 -19.81 -13.53 -2.48
CA ASN A 490 -19.21 -12.51 -3.34
C ASN A 490 -20.19 -12.21 -4.49
N PRO A 491 -20.81 -11.01 -4.53
CA PRO A 491 -21.84 -10.71 -5.52
C PRO A 491 -21.29 -10.29 -6.89
N TYR A 492 -19.98 -10.14 -7.03
CA TYR A 492 -19.36 -9.62 -8.25
C TYR A 492 -19.04 -10.73 -9.24
N HIS A 493 -19.03 -10.39 -10.52
CA HIS A 493 -18.58 -11.25 -11.60
C HIS A 493 -17.05 -11.29 -11.69
N ASN A 494 -16.53 -12.30 -12.39
CA ASN A 494 -15.11 -12.42 -12.67
C ASN A 494 -14.72 -11.49 -13.83
N THR A 495 -13.71 -10.65 -13.65
CA THR A 495 -13.27 -9.66 -14.67
C THR A 495 -12.54 -10.25 -15.87
N LEU A 496 -12.09 -11.51 -15.78
CA LEU A 496 -11.36 -12.20 -16.86
C LEU A 496 -12.17 -13.33 -17.52
N GLU A 497 -13.43 -13.53 -17.11
CA GLU A 497 -14.36 -14.46 -17.74
C GLU A 497 -15.41 -13.64 -18.50
N ASP A 498 -15.68 -14.04 -19.74
CA ASP A 498 -16.65 -13.39 -20.64
C ASP A 498 -18.12 -13.64 -20.24
#